data_AF-A0A9D9JZD5-F1
#
_entry.id   AF-A0A9D9JZD5-F1
#
_cell.length_a   1.000
_cell.length_b   1.000
_cell.length_c   1.000
_cell.angle_alpha   90.00
_cell.angle_beta   90.00
_cell.angle_gamma   90.00
#
_symmetry.space_group_name_H-M   'P 1'
#
loop_
_entity.id
_entity.type
_entity.pdbx_description
1 polymer ?
#
loop_
_entity_poly.entity_id
_entity_poly.type
_entity_poly.pdbx_seq_one_letter_code
_entity_poly.pdbx_strand_id
1 'polypeptide(L)'
;MFQQMKTAIPRLLSLLMLIAIIAGIVVAPRQSRAAARSPAEVPDTYPPYLAQYYPQTGHSSVNSFELFWRNTPNALFVLGYPISRPFIEESFTNPGEYYRVQYFERAILEEHPQNYGTPYYILGRLLGTQLAKGRENEPPFQPVPDPRDGTWDSVTRHTLRNSPAPFRTFWLNNGGLAVFGRPISEQFQEVNKADGKTYWVQYFERQRMEWHPDEPNPRYRILLGLLGNEYRDANHRNNPAFTPAPRDDARSLPRPFIYGYNVHLYQDREPWQDRKRVLQLVKNSGFGWVRQQVRWMDLHDRSGAIYWAELDDIVRDANDMGVKLFISVVAAPSWATDNGRNGLPNRANIGQFAYFMGEMAKRYRGRVGAYQIWNEQNLAVENGGRVASAALYMDVLVAGARAIKANDPYAIVVSGPPAATETNNPNIAISDLAFFRQMFADPRFREVVDAIGVHAGGTSNPPDSMWPDRPGPGPNFVTSREFYFRRVEDYRALALQYGLGDRQMWITEFGWATRNNTLGYEFGNQISFEQQAEWIVRAFQIGRREYAPWMGAMFLWNLNFAIPWTQREGNPLHEQASFGILNGDWSPRPAYLALQRMPKD
;
A
#
# COMPACT_ATOMS: atom_id res chain seq x y z
N MET A 1 30.31 13.08 -66.34
CA MET A 1 30.40 14.27 -65.46
C MET A 1 29.84 13.85 -64.09
N PHE A 2 30.67 13.15 -63.32
CA PHE A 2 31.23 13.62 -62.03
C PHE A 2 30.22 13.69 -60.86
N GLN A 3 30.28 12.66 -60.01
CA GLN A 3 30.56 12.66 -58.57
C GLN A 3 29.91 13.70 -57.61
N GLN A 4 29.47 13.16 -56.45
CA GLN A 4 29.21 13.79 -55.13
C GLN A 4 27.81 14.38 -54.84
N MET A 5 27.02 13.67 -54.03
CA MET A 5 26.69 14.06 -52.64
C MET A 5 25.77 13.01 -51.98
N LYS A 6 26.38 12.17 -51.13
CA LYS A 6 25.71 11.44 -50.04
C LYS A 6 25.76 12.31 -48.78
N THR A 7 24.76 12.13 -47.91
CA THR A 7 24.65 12.54 -46.49
C THR A 7 23.86 13.83 -46.18
N ALA A 8 22.59 13.66 -45.79
CA ALA A 8 21.95 14.32 -44.65
C ALA A 8 20.54 13.73 -44.45
N ILE A 9 20.02 13.81 -43.22
CA ILE A 9 18.72 13.30 -42.72
C ILE A 9 18.85 11.87 -42.16
N PRO A 10 19.27 11.76 -40.87
CA PRO A 10 18.31 11.92 -39.79
C PRO A 10 18.83 12.83 -38.68
N ARG A 11 18.40 14.10 -38.69
CA ARG A 11 18.56 15.04 -37.56
C ARG A 11 17.22 15.53 -36.99
N LEU A 12 16.09 14.95 -37.41
CA LEU A 12 14.76 15.39 -36.92
C LEU A 12 14.16 14.51 -35.81
N LEU A 13 14.70 13.32 -35.55
CA LEU A 13 14.21 12.44 -34.46
C LEU A 13 14.90 12.69 -33.11
N SER A 14 16.07 13.34 -33.10
CA SER A 14 16.82 13.65 -31.87
C SER A 14 16.37 14.96 -31.19
N LEU A 15 15.58 15.80 -31.88
CA LEU A 15 15.09 17.08 -31.33
C LEU A 15 13.72 16.95 -30.65
N LEU A 16 12.94 15.92 -30.96
CA LEU A 16 11.65 15.64 -30.31
C LEU A 16 11.79 14.93 -28.94
N MET A 17 12.92 14.29 -28.66
CA MET A 17 13.23 13.75 -27.33
C MET A 17 13.81 14.79 -26.36
N LEU A 18 14.32 15.91 -26.86
CA LEU A 18 14.92 16.97 -26.03
C LEU A 18 13.90 18.03 -25.59
N ILE A 19 12.72 18.11 -26.24
CA ILE A 19 11.62 19.02 -25.86
C ILE A 19 10.57 18.33 -24.96
N ALA A 20 10.53 16.99 -24.92
CA ALA A 20 9.79 16.23 -23.89
C ALA A 20 10.42 16.34 -22.48
N ILE A 21 11.56 17.01 -22.35
CA ILE A 21 12.26 17.27 -21.07
C ILE A 21 11.81 18.59 -20.43
N ILE A 22 11.03 19.45 -21.10
CA ILE A 22 10.62 20.77 -20.55
C ILE A 22 9.10 21.05 -20.47
N ALA A 23 8.21 20.26 -21.08
CA ALA A 23 6.77 20.54 -21.01
C ALA A 23 5.96 19.36 -20.44
N GLY A 24 5.85 19.33 -19.11
CA GLY A 24 5.01 18.39 -18.36
C GLY A 24 5.13 18.55 -16.85
N ILE A 25 5.47 19.75 -16.38
CA ILE A 25 5.64 20.08 -14.96
C ILE A 25 4.38 20.83 -14.51
N VAL A 26 3.36 20.07 -14.11
CA VAL A 26 2.58 20.46 -12.93
C VAL A 26 3.28 19.76 -11.76
N VAL A 27 4.43 20.30 -11.35
CA VAL A 27 5.15 19.83 -10.16
C VAL A 27 4.46 20.51 -8.99
N ALA A 28 3.61 19.74 -8.32
CA ALA A 28 3.21 20.04 -6.96
C ALA A 28 4.48 20.31 -6.11
N PRO A 29 4.45 21.26 -5.16
CA PRO A 29 5.61 21.51 -4.31
C PRO A 29 5.96 20.22 -3.55
N ARG A 30 7.13 19.66 -3.89
CA ARG A 30 7.72 18.48 -3.23
C ARG A 30 8.21 18.92 -1.86
N GLN A 31 7.56 18.49 -0.78
CA GLN A 31 8.28 18.40 0.48
C GLN A 31 9.18 17.17 0.37
N SER A 32 10.43 17.39 -0.02
CA SER A 32 11.47 16.37 0.04
C SER A 32 11.63 15.93 1.50
N ARG A 33 11.21 14.71 1.83
CA ARG A 33 11.59 14.13 3.11
C ARG A 33 13.10 13.86 3.05
N ALA A 34 13.86 14.30 4.05
CA ALA A 34 15.28 13.97 4.14
C ALA A 34 15.46 12.45 4.33
N ALA A 35 16.61 11.92 3.92
CA ALA A 35 16.97 10.52 4.20
C ALA A 35 17.00 10.26 5.71
N ALA A 36 16.59 9.06 6.13
CA ALA A 36 16.57 8.66 7.53
C ALA A 36 18.00 8.61 8.10
N ARG A 37 18.21 9.17 9.29
CA ARG A 37 19.52 9.24 9.97
C ARG A 37 19.70 8.16 11.02
N SER A 38 18.67 7.37 11.26
CA SER A 38 18.73 6.17 12.10
C SER A 38 17.81 5.06 11.54
N PRO A 39 18.03 3.79 11.90
CA PRO A 39 17.15 2.71 11.45
C PRO A 39 15.67 2.89 11.84
N ALA A 40 15.41 3.51 12.99
CA ALA A 40 14.06 3.75 13.51
C ALA A 40 13.30 4.86 12.75
N GLU A 41 14.02 5.73 12.03
CA GLU A 41 13.43 6.81 11.23
C GLU A 41 13.00 6.38 9.84
N VAL A 42 13.40 5.18 9.38
CA VAL A 42 13.03 4.69 8.06
C VAL A 42 11.51 4.49 8.01
N PRO A 43 10.77 5.24 7.18
CA PRO A 43 9.32 5.15 7.12
C PRO A 43 8.90 3.78 6.61
N ASP A 44 7.66 3.39 6.89
CA ASP A 44 7.06 2.23 6.24
C ASP A 44 7.08 2.37 4.72
N THR A 45 7.18 1.23 4.05
CA THR A 45 7.11 1.12 2.59
C THR A 45 5.76 1.67 2.08
N TYR A 46 5.80 2.36 0.95
CA TYR A 46 4.61 2.88 0.31
C TYR A 46 3.99 1.83 -0.63
N PRO A 47 2.72 1.97 -1.03
CA PRO A 47 2.10 1.09 -2.02
C PRO A 47 2.92 1.02 -3.33
N PRO A 48 2.87 -0.10 -4.09
CA PRO A 48 1.94 -1.21 -3.91
C PRO A 48 2.44 -2.20 -2.86
N TYR A 49 1.49 -2.84 -2.18
CA TYR A 49 1.80 -3.89 -1.23
C TYR A 49 1.61 -5.23 -1.94
N LEU A 50 2.72 -5.88 -2.26
CA LEU A 50 2.79 -7.10 -3.06
C LEU A 50 3.61 -8.12 -2.30
N ALA A 51 3.38 -9.40 -2.55
CA ALA A 51 4.29 -10.44 -2.09
C ALA A 51 4.32 -11.56 -3.11
N GLN A 52 5.53 -12.03 -3.41
CA GLN A 52 5.77 -13.20 -4.22
C GLN A 52 6.78 -14.08 -3.52
N TYR A 53 6.40 -15.32 -3.22
CA TYR A 53 7.29 -16.32 -2.67
C TYR A 53 8.07 -17.03 -3.78
N TYR A 54 9.36 -17.26 -3.54
CA TYR A 54 10.29 -17.92 -4.45
C TYR A 54 10.82 -19.21 -3.78
N PRO A 55 10.29 -20.40 -4.13
CA PRO A 55 10.69 -21.66 -3.50
C PRO A 55 12.16 -22.03 -3.73
N GLN A 56 12.79 -21.49 -4.77
CA GLN A 56 14.20 -21.73 -5.11
C GLN A 56 15.15 -21.26 -4.00
N THR A 57 14.77 -20.21 -3.28
CA THR A 57 15.58 -19.62 -2.20
C THR A 57 14.86 -19.66 -0.85
N GLY A 58 13.56 -19.98 -0.83
CA GLY A 58 12.73 -19.92 0.36
C GLY A 58 12.53 -18.50 0.89
N HIS A 59 12.60 -17.50 0.01
CA HIS A 59 12.39 -16.09 0.33
C HIS A 59 11.27 -15.49 -0.51
N SER A 60 10.65 -14.43 0.01
CA SER A 60 9.68 -13.63 -0.72
C SER A 60 10.27 -12.29 -1.12
N SER A 61 9.99 -11.84 -2.33
CA SER A 61 10.10 -10.42 -2.65
C SER A 61 8.76 -9.74 -2.37
N VAL A 62 8.81 -8.52 -1.83
CA VAL A 62 7.62 -7.82 -1.36
C VAL A 62 7.58 -6.38 -1.86
N ASN A 63 6.37 -5.85 -1.96
CA ASN A 63 6.03 -4.47 -2.25
C ASN A 63 6.75 -3.94 -3.51
N SER A 64 7.41 -2.79 -3.37
CA SER A 64 8.10 -2.14 -4.48
C SER A 64 9.35 -2.87 -4.94
N PHE A 65 9.97 -3.73 -4.11
CA PHE A 65 11.04 -4.61 -4.59
C PHE A 65 10.52 -5.66 -5.57
N GLU A 66 9.36 -6.27 -5.27
CA GLU A 66 8.73 -7.23 -6.17
C GLU A 66 8.24 -6.55 -7.45
N LEU A 67 7.66 -5.34 -7.34
CA LEU A 67 7.27 -4.56 -8.52
C LEU A 67 8.50 -4.24 -9.40
N PHE A 68 9.60 -3.80 -8.78
CA PHE A 68 10.83 -3.51 -9.50
C PHE A 68 11.39 -4.76 -10.19
N TRP A 69 11.39 -5.90 -9.50
CA TRP A 69 11.81 -7.18 -10.07
C TRP A 69 10.95 -7.55 -11.29
N ARG A 70 9.61 -7.50 -11.18
CA ARG A 70 8.70 -7.79 -12.31
C ARG A 70 8.91 -6.87 -13.51
N ASN A 71 9.19 -5.60 -13.25
CA ASN A 71 9.36 -4.60 -14.30
C ASN A 71 10.79 -4.56 -14.88
N THR A 72 11.72 -5.32 -14.31
CA THR A 72 13.09 -5.41 -14.83
C THR A 72 13.14 -6.40 -15.99
N PRO A 73 13.53 -5.98 -17.22
CA PRO A 73 13.70 -6.90 -18.33
C PRO A 73 14.74 -7.97 -17.98
N ASN A 74 14.38 -9.25 -18.16
CA ASN A 74 15.20 -10.40 -17.77
C ASN A 74 15.64 -10.37 -16.29
N ALA A 75 14.76 -9.95 -15.37
CA ALA A 75 15.04 -9.82 -13.94
C ALA A 75 15.76 -11.01 -13.29
N LEU A 76 15.33 -12.24 -13.60
CA LEU A 76 15.99 -13.44 -13.08
C LEU A 76 17.48 -13.50 -13.44
N PHE A 77 17.84 -13.07 -14.64
CA PHE A 77 19.22 -13.05 -15.10
C PHE A 77 20.00 -11.84 -14.55
N VAL A 78 19.35 -10.67 -14.46
CA VAL A 78 20.00 -9.41 -14.01
C VAL A 78 20.14 -9.34 -12.50
N LEU A 79 19.09 -9.66 -11.76
CA LEU A 79 18.99 -9.53 -10.31
C LEU A 79 19.15 -10.89 -9.60
N GLY A 80 18.66 -11.98 -10.21
CA GLY A 80 18.52 -13.27 -9.56
C GLY A 80 17.25 -13.38 -8.70
N TYR A 81 17.13 -14.50 -7.98
CA TYR A 81 16.09 -14.67 -6.97
C TYR A 81 16.37 -13.82 -5.71
N PRO A 82 15.35 -13.42 -4.94
CA PRO A 82 15.57 -12.81 -3.64
C PRO A 82 16.23 -13.82 -2.70
N ILE A 83 17.21 -13.38 -1.92
CA ILE A 83 17.97 -14.21 -0.95
C ILE A 83 17.83 -13.70 0.49
N SER A 84 16.95 -12.72 0.70
CA SER A 84 16.65 -12.16 2.01
C SER A 84 15.21 -11.64 2.05
N ARG A 85 14.67 -11.50 3.26
CA ARG A 85 13.56 -10.55 3.51
C ARG A 85 14.10 -9.11 3.52
N PRO A 86 13.25 -8.09 3.33
CA PRO A 86 13.69 -6.72 3.53
C PRO A 86 14.11 -6.44 4.98
N PHE A 87 15.14 -5.62 5.14
CA PHE A 87 15.61 -5.12 6.43
C PHE A 87 16.23 -3.73 6.27
N ILE A 88 16.56 -3.06 7.38
CA ILE A 88 17.18 -1.73 7.34
C ILE A 88 18.69 -1.86 7.39
N GLU A 89 19.38 -1.18 6.48
CA GLU A 89 20.84 -1.15 6.40
C GLU A 89 21.32 0.26 6.05
N GLU A 90 22.53 0.60 6.51
CA GLU A 90 23.19 1.86 6.19
C GLU A 90 23.58 1.91 4.70
N SER A 91 23.49 3.08 4.07
CA SER A 91 23.83 3.31 2.67
C SER A 91 25.33 3.14 2.41
N PHE A 92 25.69 2.58 1.26
CA PHE A 92 27.08 2.51 0.82
C PHE A 92 27.62 3.87 0.36
N THR A 93 26.76 4.68 -0.24
CA THR A 93 27.15 5.94 -0.88
C THR A 93 27.11 7.11 0.09
N ASN A 94 26.18 7.09 1.04
CA ASN A 94 25.99 8.14 2.03
C ASN A 94 26.01 7.56 3.45
N PRO A 95 27.20 7.28 4.03
CA PRO A 95 27.29 6.85 5.43
C PRO A 95 26.50 7.79 6.37
N GLY A 96 25.81 7.21 7.34
CA GLY A 96 24.85 7.89 8.22
C GLY A 96 23.44 8.05 7.63
N GLU A 97 23.17 7.54 6.43
CA GLU A 97 21.81 7.38 5.89
C GLU A 97 21.38 5.91 5.93
N TYR A 98 20.13 5.66 6.32
CA TYR A 98 19.57 4.32 6.42
C TYR A 98 18.44 4.11 5.44
N TYR A 99 18.46 2.96 4.77
CA TYR A 99 17.45 2.58 3.79
C TYR A 99 16.94 1.17 4.07
N ARG A 100 15.69 0.93 3.68
CA ARG A 100 15.18 -0.44 3.61
C ARG A 100 15.77 -1.08 2.37
N VAL A 101 16.35 -2.26 2.53
CA VAL A 101 17.02 -2.99 1.46
C VAL A 101 16.48 -4.40 1.33
N GLN A 102 16.54 -4.95 0.12
CA GLN A 102 16.35 -6.37 -0.13
C GLN A 102 17.47 -6.92 -1.01
N TYR A 103 18.06 -8.04 -0.59
CA TYR A 103 19.09 -8.74 -1.33
C TYR A 103 18.48 -9.74 -2.31
N PHE A 104 19.07 -9.76 -3.50
CA PHE A 104 18.90 -10.75 -4.55
C PHE A 104 20.27 -11.39 -4.85
N GLU A 105 20.32 -12.52 -5.54
CA GLU A 105 21.57 -13.24 -5.79
C GLU A 105 22.67 -12.36 -6.40
N ARG A 106 22.30 -11.42 -7.28
CA ARG A 106 23.24 -10.58 -8.06
C ARG A 106 23.19 -9.11 -7.70
N ALA A 107 22.21 -8.66 -6.91
CA ALA A 107 22.00 -7.24 -6.62
C ALA A 107 21.47 -7.00 -5.20
N ILE A 108 21.68 -5.80 -4.68
CA ILE A 108 20.97 -5.27 -3.51
C ILE A 108 20.16 -4.08 -3.98
N LEU A 109 18.86 -4.08 -3.69
CA LEU A 109 17.96 -2.98 -3.99
C LEU A 109 17.70 -2.17 -2.71
N GLU A 110 17.65 -0.85 -2.84
CA GLU A 110 17.32 0.11 -1.78
C GLU A 110 16.01 0.82 -2.09
N GLU A 111 15.17 0.99 -1.08
CA GLU A 111 13.97 1.82 -1.13
C GLU A 111 14.31 3.23 -0.66
N HIS A 112 14.05 4.23 -1.50
CA HIS A 112 14.29 5.66 -1.26
C HIS A 112 12.96 6.43 -1.10
N PRO A 113 12.37 6.48 0.10
CA PRO A 113 11.10 7.17 0.41
C PRO A 113 10.94 8.56 -0.20
N GLN A 114 12.03 9.34 -0.25
CA GLN A 114 12.07 10.68 -0.81
C GLN A 114 11.75 10.74 -2.32
N ASN A 115 11.89 9.63 -3.03
CA ASN A 115 11.70 9.50 -4.47
C ASN A 115 10.39 8.78 -4.84
N TYR A 116 9.49 8.56 -3.88
CA TYR A 116 8.23 7.87 -4.13
C TYR A 116 7.42 8.50 -5.28
N GLY A 117 6.80 7.67 -6.10
CA GLY A 117 6.08 8.09 -7.31
C GLY A 117 6.99 8.41 -8.51
N THR A 118 8.29 8.16 -8.41
CA THR A 118 9.25 8.29 -9.51
C THR A 118 9.92 6.95 -9.83
N PRO A 119 10.54 6.79 -11.01
CA PRO A 119 11.36 5.63 -11.32
C PRO A 119 12.57 5.43 -10.38
N TYR A 120 12.90 6.42 -9.55
CA TYR A 120 14.04 6.40 -8.63
C TYR A 120 13.66 5.99 -7.19
N TYR A 121 12.44 5.46 -7.00
CA TYR A 121 12.00 4.97 -5.69
C TYR A 121 12.77 3.73 -5.26
N ILE A 122 13.03 2.80 -6.18
CA ILE A 122 13.89 1.65 -5.96
C ILE A 122 15.16 1.84 -6.77
N LEU A 123 16.32 1.80 -6.10
CA LEU A 123 17.63 1.92 -6.74
C LEU A 123 18.49 0.70 -6.42
N GLY A 124 19.30 0.26 -7.38
CA GLY A 124 20.32 -0.76 -7.13
C GLY A 124 21.56 -0.15 -6.47
N ARG A 125 22.05 -0.78 -5.39
CA ARG A 125 23.32 -0.41 -4.74
C ARG A 125 24.50 -0.52 -5.71
N LEU A 126 25.52 0.30 -5.47
CA LEU A 126 26.77 0.32 -6.24
C LEU A 126 27.70 -0.84 -5.85
N LEU A 127 27.23 -2.08 -5.98
CA LEU A 127 27.93 -3.28 -5.54
C LEU A 127 29.27 -3.50 -6.25
N GLY A 128 29.37 -3.20 -7.54
CA GLY A 128 30.63 -3.34 -8.26
C GLY A 128 31.69 -2.36 -7.73
N THR A 129 31.30 -1.12 -7.41
CA THR A 129 32.16 -0.14 -6.72
C THR A 129 32.59 -0.64 -5.35
N GLN A 130 31.66 -1.20 -4.58
CA GLN A 130 31.94 -1.73 -3.24
C GLN A 130 32.93 -2.90 -3.28
N LEU A 131 32.82 -3.80 -4.26
CA LEU A 131 33.73 -4.93 -4.43
C LEU A 131 35.08 -4.54 -5.03
N ALA A 132 35.16 -3.39 -5.70
CA ALA A 132 36.42 -2.82 -6.20
C ALA A 132 37.21 -2.06 -5.10
N LYS A 133 36.64 -1.84 -3.91
CA LYS A 133 37.35 -1.19 -2.80
C LYS A 133 38.61 -1.97 -2.42
N GLY A 134 39.74 -1.27 -2.34
CA GLY A 134 41.06 -1.85 -2.09
C GLY A 134 41.78 -2.35 -3.36
N ARG A 135 41.11 -2.34 -4.52
CA ARG A 135 41.69 -2.72 -5.83
C ARG A 135 42.06 -1.52 -6.68
N GLU A 136 41.91 -0.30 -6.16
CA GLU A 136 42.06 0.94 -6.93
C GLU A 136 43.46 1.05 -7.54
N ASN A 137 44.48 0.51 -6.87
CA ASN A 137 45.87 0.52 -7.34
C ASN A 137 46.19 -0.57 -8.38
N GLU A 138 45.27 -1.50 -8.64
CA GLU A 138 45.47 -2.51 -9.67
C GLU A 138 45.36 -1.86 -11.07
N PRO A 139 46.20 -2.26 -12.05
CA PRO A 139 46.20 -1.65 -13.38
C PRO A 139 44.83 -1.55 -14.07
N PRO A 140 43.91 -2.55 -13.99
CA PRO A 140 42.61 -2.44 -14.64
C PRO A 140 41.68 -1.37 -14.05
N PHE A 141 41.84 -1.01 -12.79
CA PHE A 141 40.99 -0.02 -12.11
C PHE A 141 41.55 1.40 -12.19
N GLN A 142 42.70 1.58 -12.83
CA GLN A 142 43.30 2.88 -13.07
C GLN A 142 42.68 3.56 -14.29
N PRO A 143 42.38 4.88 -14.23
CA PRO A 143 41.93 5.66 -15.36
C PRO A 143 42.84 5.55 -16.58
N VAL A 144 42.25 5.49 -17.77
CA VAL A 144 42.99 5.48 -19.04
C VAL A 144 42.76 6.78 -19.84
N PRO A 145 43.74 7.21 -20.67
CA PRO A 145 43.55 8.33 -21.59
C PRO A 145 42.42 8.08 -22.59
N ASP A 146 41.78 9.15 -23.07
CA ASP A 146 40.73 9.05 -24.09
C ASP A 146 41.31 8.48 -25.41
N PRO A 147 40.89 7.28 -25.83
CA PRO A 147 41.30 6.64 -27.08
C PRO A 147 40.71 7.30 -28.33
N ARG A 148 39.76 8.23 -28.19
CA ARG A 148 39.06 8.97 -29.27
C ARG A 148 38.28 8.10 -30.25
N ASP A 149 37.74 6.98 -29.78
CA ASP A 149 36.95 6.03 -30.56
C ASP A 149 35.48 5.90 -30.11
N GLY A 150 35.05 6.75 -29.18
CA GLY A 150 33.68 6.79 -28.66
C GLY A 150 33.34 5.66 -27.68
N THR A 151 34.34 4.94 -27.16
CA THR A 151 34.15 3.89 -26.13
C THR A 151 34.47 4.35 -24.70
N TRP A 152 35.00 5.56 -24.55
CA TRP A 152 35.48 6.10 -23.28
C TRP A 152 34.40 6.87 -22.52
N ASP A 153 34.25 6.54 -21.24
CA ASP A 153 33.38 7.25 -20.31
C ASP A 153 34.16 8.42 -19.70
N SER A 154 33.69 9.64 -19.93
CA SER A 154 34.41 10.84 -19.47
C SER A 154 34.36 11.07 -17.95
N VAL A 155 33.46 10.39 -17.23
CA VAL A 155 33.30 10.55 -15.79
C VAL A 155 34.23 9.59 -15.06
N THR A 156 34.20 8.31 -15.42
CA THR A 156 35.04 7.29 -14.78
C THR A 156 36.41 7.16 -15.43
N ARG A 157 36.57 7.66 -16.66
CA ARG A 157 37.79 7.57 -17.47
C ARG A 157 38.19 6.13 -17.80
N HIS A 158 37.19 5.26 -17.99
CA HIS A 158 37.35 3.87 -18.43
C HIS A 158 36.67 3.62 -19.78
N THR A 159 37.10 2.57 -20.48
CA THR A 159 36.51 2.20 -21.77
C THR A 159 35.52 1.04 -21.67
N LEU A 160 34.46 1.08 -22.49
CA LEU A 160 33.49 0.00 -22.65
C LEU A 160 33.52 -0.50 -24.09
N ARG A 161 34.10 -1.69 -24.31
CA ARG A 161 34.44 -2.25 -25.64
C ARG A 161 33.79 -3.62 -25.88
N ASN A 162 33.91 -4.12 -27.11
CA ASN A 162 33.50 -5.47 -27.50
C ASN A 162 34.67 -6.45 -27.72
N SER A 163 35.88 -6.00 -27.40
CA SER A 163 37.09 -6.82 -27.47
C SER A 163 37.93 -6.51 -26.24
N PRO A 164 38.51 -7.53 -25.56
CA PRO A 164 38.46 -8.96 -25.90
C PRO A 164 37.09 -9.64 -25.67
N ALA A 165 36.23 -9.10 -24.81
CA ALA A 165 34.88 -9.62 -24.54
C ALA A 165 33.77 -8.65 -25.01
N PRO A 166 32.59 -9.16 -25.44
CA PRO A 166 31.51 -8.38 -26.04
C PRO A 166 30.64 -7.59 -25.03
N PHE A 167 31.26 -7.00 -23.98
CA PHE A 167 30.54 -6.33 -22.89
C PHE A 167 29.80 -5.07 -23.33
N ARG A 168 30.31 -4.27 -24.27
CA ARG A 168 29.62 -3.06 -24.75
C ARG A 168 28.27 -3.37 -25.36
N THR A 169 28.20 -4.37 -26.25
CA THR A 169 26.95 -4.80 -26.88
C THR A 169 25.96 -5.29 -25.83
N PHE A 170 26.44 -6.09 -24.88
CA PHE A 170 25.59 -6.60 -23.81
C PHE A 170 25.07 -5.49 -22.90
N TRP A 171 25.93 -4.56 -22.49
CA TRP A 171 25.56 -3.40 -21.69
C TRP A 171 24.47 -2.57 -22.38
N LEU A 172 24.64 -2.25 -23.66
CA LEU A 172 23.66 -1.49 -24.46
C LEU A 172 22.31 -2.21 -24.56
N ASN A 173 22.33 -3.54 -24.74
CA ASN A 173 21.12 -4.33 -24.97
C ASN A 173 20.37 -4.72 -23.69
N ASN A 174 20.98 -4.58 -22.51
CA ASN A 174 20.42 -5.07 -21.24
C ASN A 174 20.24 -3.94 -20.19
N GLY A 175 20.00 -2.71 -20.64
CA GLY A 175 19.58 -1.59 -19.79
C GLY A 175 20.66 -0.55 -19.47
N GLY A 176 21.88 -0.76 -19.95
CA GLY A 176 22.96 0.23 -19.94
C GLY A 176 23.21 0.87 -18.57
N LEU A 177 23.27 2.21 -18.55
CA LEU A 177 23.62 3.00 -17.38
C LEU A 177 22.68 2.77 -16.20
N ALA A 178 21.39 2.58 -16.48
CA ALA A 178 20.36 2.40 -15.44
C ALA A 178 20.55 1.07 -14.68
N VAL A 179 20.98 0.02 -15.37
CA VAL A 179 21.13 -1.34 -14.78
C VAL A 179 22.54 -1.56 -14.25
N PHE A 180 23.55 -1.31 -15.07
CA PHE A 180 24.93 -1.68 -14.75
C PHE A 180 25.74 -0.52 -14.16
N GLY A 181 25.34 0.73 -14.44
CA GLY A 181 26.17 1.89 -14.16
C GLY A 181 27.30 2.06 -15.17
N ARG A 182 28.22 2.98 -14.86
CA ARG A 182 29.41 3.28 -15.66
C ARG A 182 30.49 2.19 -15.51
N PRO A 183 31.35 1.97 -16.52
CA PRO A 183 32.52 1.11 -16.35
C PRO A 183 33.48 1.72 -15.32
N ILE A 184 34.00 0.93 -14.40
CA ILE A 184 34.97 1.35 -13.36
C ILE A 184 36.29 0.56 -13.44
N SER A 185 36.43 -0.28 -14.46
CA SER A 185 37.67 -0.95 -14.80
C SER A 185 37.77 -1.11 -16.32
N GLU A 186 38.97 -1.33 -16.83
CA GLU A 186 39.17 -1.95 -18.14
C GLU A 186 38.80 -3.44 -18.11
N GLN A 187 38.74 -4.08 -19.27
CA GLN A 187 38.57 -5.54 -19.34
C GLN A 187 39.88 -6.23 -18.94
N PHE A 188 39.81 -7.23 -18.06
CA PHE A 188 40.96 -8.00 -17.61
C PHE A 188 40.57 -9.45 -17.32
N GLN A 189 41.55 -10.32 -17.08
CA GLN A 189 41.31 -11.71 -16.73
C GLN A 189 41.29 -11.89 -15.21
N GLU A 190 40.25 -12.56 -14.69
CA GLU A 190 40.11 -12.86 -13.27
C GLU A 190 39.70 -14.32 -13.07
N VAL A 191 40.21 -14.95 -12.01
CA VAL A 191 39.83 -16.31 -11.63
C VAL A 191 38.50 -16.27 -10.91
N ASN A 192 37.48 -16.94 -11.45
CA ASN A 192 36.20 -17.09 -10.79
C ASN A 192 36.34 -18.05 -9.60
N LYS A 193 35.91 -17.60 -8.42
CA LYS A 193 36.08 -18.34 -7.16
C LYS A 193 35.18 -19.58 -7.05
N ALA A 194 34.11 -19.66 -7.83
CA ALA A 194 33.15 -20.76 -7.77
C ALA A 194 33.62 -21.99 -8.56
N ASP A 195 34.29 -21.80 -9.70
CA ASP A 195 34.73 -22.91 -10.58
C ASP A 195 36.25 -22.97 -10.80
N GLY A 196 37.01 -22.00 -10.32
CA GLY A 196 38.47 -21.92 -10.45
C GLY A 196 38.95 -21.58 -11.87
N LYS A 197 38.07 -21.25 -12.81
CA LYS A 197 38.42 -20.92 -14.20
C LYS A 197 38.70 -19.44 -14.35
N THR A 198 39.53 -19.09 -15.33
CA THR A 198 39.85 -17.70 -15.66
C THR A 198 38.92 -17.19 -16.75
N TYR A 199 38.25 -16.06 -16.49
CA TYR A 199 37.35 -15.42 -17.44
C TYR A 199 37.79 -13.98 -17.71
N TRP A 200 37.42 -13.47 -18.89
CA TRP A 200 37.43 -12.03 -19.10
C TRP A 200 36.33 -11.41 -18.28
N VAL A 201 36.67 -10.36 -17.53
CA VAL A 201 35.75 -9.64 -16.66
C VAL A 201 35.85 -8.14 -16.88
N GLN A 202 34.78 -7.43 -16.53
CA GLN A 202 34.79 -5.98 -16.41
C GLN A 202 33.87 -5.55 -15.27
N TYR A 203 34.35 -4.60 -14.48
CA TYR A 203 33.60 -4.02 -13.38
C TYR A 203 32.87 -2.75 -13.83
N PHE A 204 31.63 -2.64 -13.38
CA PHE A 204 30.76 -1.49 -13.52
C PHE A 204 30.30 -1.03 -12.14
N GLU A 205 29.76 0.18 -12.00
CA GLU A 205 29.38 0.71 -10.69
C GLU A 205 28.46 -0.25 -9.90
N ARG A 206 27.56 -0.98 -10.58
CA ARG A 206 26.57 -1.89 -9.96
C ARG A 206 26.81 -3.38 -10.22
N GLN A 207 27.69 -3.76 -11.14
CA GLN A 207 27.82 -5.15 -11.61
C GLN A 207 29.25 -5.54 -11.99
N ARG A 208 29.52 -6.86 -11.98
CA ARG A 208 30.69 -7.49 -12.60
C ARG A 208 30.18 -8.40 -13.71
N MET A 209 30.62 -8.15 -14.93
CA MET A 209 30.34 -9.04 -16.07
C MET A 209 31.48 -10.01 -16.26
N GLU A 210 31.14 -11.27 -16.57
CA GLU A 210 32.08 -12.34 -16.87
C GLU A 210 31.74 -12.94 -18.22
N TRP A 211 32.73 -13.13 -19.09
CA TRP A 211 32.53 -13.72 -20.41
C TRP A 211 32.93 -15.19 -20.43
N HIS A 212 31.94 -16.03 -20.70
CA HIS A 212 31.97 -17.49 -20.76
C HIS A 212 31.83 -17.93 -22.24
N PRO A 213 32.91 -17.94 -23.03
CA PRO A 213 32.83 -18.23 -24.47
C PRO A 213 32.33 -19.65 -24.77
N ASP A 214 32.60 -20.59 -23.87
CA ASP A 214 32.27 -22.01 -24.01
C ASP A 214 30.81 -22.33 -23.60
N GLU A 215 30.05 -21.34 -23.11
CA GLU A 215 28.63 -21.53 -22.79
C GLU A 215 27.84 -21.87 -24.07
N PRO A 216 27.21 -23.07 -24.14
CA PRO A 216 26.55 -23.56 -25.34
C PRO A 216 25.45 -22.64 -25.85
N ASN A 217 24.76 -21.94 -24.95
CA ASN A 217 23.74 -20.96 -25.33
C ASN A 217 24.36 -19.56 -25.47
N PRO A 218 24.43 -18.98 -26.69
CA PRO A 218 25.00 -17.65 -26.89
C PRO A 218 24.37 -16.54 -26.04
N ARG A 219 23.11 -16.71 -25.59
CA ARG A 219 22.42 -15.77 -24.72
C ARG A 219 23.01 -15.69 -23.30
N TYR A 220 23.71 -16.75 -22.85
CA TYR A 220 24.28 -16.85 -21.50
C TYR A 220 25.81 -16.75 -21.47
N ARG A 221 26.44 -16.44 -22.60
CA ARG A 221 27.90 -16.27 -22.66
C ARG A 221 28.41 -15.06 -21.89
N ILE A 222 27.56 -14.12 -21.51
CA ILE A 222 27.90 -13.13 -20.49
C ILE A 222 27.07 -13.47 -19.27
N LEU A 223 27.74 -13.70 -18.14
CA LEU A 223 27.11 -13.92 -16.85
C LEU A 223 27.42 -12.73 -15.94
N LEU A 224 26.48 -12.44 -15.05
CA LEU A 224 26.67 -11.45 -14.00
C LEU A 224 27.12 -12.17 -12.73
N GLY A 225 28.13 -11.60 -12.07
CA GLY A 225 28.61 -12.11 -10.79
C GLY A 225 27.50 -12.12 -9.75
N LEU A 226 27.57 -13.07 -8.82
CA LEU A 226 26.60 -13.22 -7.73
C LEU A 226 26.88 -12.21 -6.61
N LEU A 227 26.97 -10.92 -6.95
CA LEU A 227 27.50 -9.89 -6.07
C LEU A 227 26.68 -9.72 -4.78
N GLY A 228 25.38 -10.00 -4.81
CA GLY A 228 24.53 -10.02 -3.62
C GLY A 228 24.90 -11.17 -2.67
N ASN A 229 25.14 -12.37 -3.20
CA ASN A 229 25.65 -13.50 -2.43
C ASN A 229 27.06 -13.23 -1.89
N GLU A 230 27.98 -12.74 -2.73
CA GLU A 230 29.36 -12.43 -2.32
C GLU A 230 29.39 -11.42 -1.17
N TYR A 231 28.61 -10.34 -1.28
CA TYR A 231 28.53 -9.33 -0.22
C TYR A 231 27.88 -9.88 1.06
N ARG A 232 26.82 -10.70 0.94
CA ARG A 232 26.20 -11.39 2.08
C ARG A 232 27.23 -12.26 2.81
N ASP A 233 27.98 -13.08 2.09
CA ASP A 233 28.92 -14.04 2.68
C ASP A 233 30.10 -13.35 3.37
N ALA A 234 30.44 -12.15 2.93
CA ALA A 234 31.46 -11.32 3.54
C ALA A 234 30.95 -10.54 4.77
N ASN A 235 29.71 -10.05 4.78
CA ASN A 235 29.25 -9.05 5.75
C ASN A 235 28.06 -9.47 6.63
N HIS A 236 27.30 -10.50 6.24
CA HIS A 236 25.97 -10.79 6.81
C HIS A 236 25.75 -12.26 7.20
N ARG A 237 26.82 -13.04 7.46
CA ARG A 237 26.71 -14.51 7.71
C ARG A 237 25.69 -14.92 8.77
N ASN A 238 25.46 -14.09 9.79
CA ASN A 238 24.54 -14.40 10.89
C ASN A 238 23.28 -13.53 10.90
N ASN A 239 23.02 -12.78 9.82
CA ASN A 239 21.86 -11.88 9.79
C ASN A 239 20.57 -12.71 9.53
N PRO A 240 19.56 -12.65 10.43
CA PRO A 240 18.32 -13.42 10.32
C PRO A 240 17.44 -12.98 9.13
N ALA A 241 17.83 -11.94 8.39
CA ALA A 241 17.18 -11.60 7.14
C ALA A 241 17.41 -12.63 6.02
N PHE A 242 18.50 -13.39 6.10
CA PHE A 242 18.91 -14.38 5.10
C PHE A 242 18.50 -15.81 5.45
N THR A 243 17.72 -16.00 6.52
CA THR A 243 17.15 -17.30 6.86
C THR A 243 15.92 -17.57 6.00
N PRO A 244 15.90 -18.63 5.17
CA PRO A 244 14.72 -19.01 4.41
C PRO A 244 13.53 -19.25 5.33
N ALA A 245 12.33 -18.93 4.88
CA ALA A 245 11.12 -19.10 5.65
C ALA A 245 9.98 -19.68 4.81
N PRO A 246 9.06 -20.44 5.43
CA PRO A 246 7.85 -20.89 4.75
C PRO A 246 7.01 -19.71 4.24
N ARG A 247 6.23 -19.96 3.19
CA ARG A 247 5.32 -18.98 2.57
C ARG A 247 4.37 -18.28 3.56
N ASP A 248 4.04 -18.93 4.68
CA ASP A 248 3.06 -18.44 5.66
C ASP A 248 3.70 -17.71 6.85
N ASP A 249 5.01 -17.43 6.80
CA ASP A 249 5.68 -16.72 7.86
C ASP A 249 5.33 -15.21 7.85
N ALA A 250 5.23 -14.59 9.03
CA ALA A 250 4.94 -13.17 9.17
C ALA A 250 5.85 -12.24 8.33
N ARG A 251 7.08 -12.67 8.07
CA ARG A 251 8.15 -11.87 7.43
C ARG A 251 8.04 -11.88 5.90
N SER A 252 7.37 -12.88 5.32
CA SER A 252 7.11 -13.01 3.88
C SER A 252 5.84 -12.29 3.45
N LEU A 253 5.00 -11.91 4.40
CA LEU A 253 3.80 -11.14 4.13
C LEU A 253 4.13 -9.66 3.83
N PRO A 254 3.43 -9.02 2.87
CA PRO A 254 3.65 -7.62 2.56
C PRO A 254 3.32 -6.75 3.77
N ARG A 255 4.10 -5.70 3.98
CA ARG A 255 3.87 -4.68 5.01
C ARG A 255 3.67 -3.30 4.40
N PRO A 256 2.99 -2.36 5.09
CA PRO A 256 2.23 -2.57 6.32
C PRO A 256 0.87 -3.22 6.04
N PHE A 257 0.38 -4.02 6.99
CA PHE A 257 -1.04 -4.37 7.10
C PHE A 257 -1.64 -3.51 8.21
N ILE A 258 -2.73 -2.81 7.92
CA ILE A 258 -3.30 -1.85 8.85
C ILE A 258 -4.30 -2.55 9.77
N TYR A 259 -3.97 -2.57 11.06
CA TYR A 259 -4.87 -2.93 12.15
C TYR A 259 -5.49 -1.65 12.72
N GLY A 260 -6.81 -1.52 12.61
CA GLY A 260 -7.52 -0.35 13.10
C GLY A 260 -8.83 -0.66 13.84
N TYR A 261 -9.35 0.38 14.49
CA TYR A 261 -10.69 0.39 15.10
C TYR A 261 -11.53 1.51 14.52
N ASN A 262 -12.83 1.27 14.39
CA ASN A 262 -13.82 2.34 14.40
C ASN A 262 -13.98 2.86 15.83
N VAL A 263 -13.99 4.19 15.97
CA VAL A 263 -13.98 4.88 17.27
C VAL A 263 -14.94 6.06 17.27
N HIS A 264 -15.41 6.43 18.46
CA HIS A 264 -16.11 7.68 18.72
C HIS A 264 -15.18 8.63 19.48
N LEU A 265 -14.69 9.68 18.83
CA LEU A 265 -13.73 10.65 19.41
C LEU A 265 -14.34 12.05 19.65
N TYR A 266 -15.53 12.31 19.12
CA TYR A 266 -16.24 13.57 19.31
C TYR A 266 -16.83 13.69 20.72
N GLN A 267 -17.18 14.91 21.08
CA GLN A 267 -17.76 15.36 22.34
C GLN A 267 -16.81 15.26 23.53
N ASP A 268 -15.50 15.52 23.33
CA ASP A 268 -14.46 15.42 24.38
C ASP A 268 -14.62 16.41 25.54
N ARG A 269 -15.52 17.39 25.41
CA ARG A 269 -15.90 18.31 26.49
C ARG A 269 -16.98 17.74 27.41
N GLU A 270 -17.62 16.65 27.00
CA GLU A 270 -18.62 15.98 27.81
C GLU A 270 -17.96 15.07 28.85
N PRO A 271 -18.47 14.99 30.09
CA PRO A 271 -17.84 14.21 31.16
C PRO A 271 -17.72 12.70 30.89
N TRP A 272 -18.53 12.18 29.97
CA TRP A 272 -18.55 10.77 29.61
C TRP A 272 -17.53 10.39 28.52
N GLN A 273 -16.94 11.37 27.83
CA GLN A 273 -15.96 11.15 26.78
C GLN A 273 -14.53 11.41 27.29
N ASP A 274 -13.60 10.58 26.84
CA ASP A 274 -12.16 10.76 27.05
C ASP A 274 -11.41 10.31 25.80
N ARG A 275 -11.21 11.23 24.86
CA ARG A 275 -10.54 10.98 23.57
C ARG A 275 -9.13 10.45 23.75
N LYS A 276 -8.38 10.98 24.73
CA LYS A 276 -6.99 10.55 24.98
C LYS A 276 -6.95 9.11 25.50
N ARG A 277 -7.91 8.72 26.33
CA ARG A 277 -8.06 7.32 26.77
C ARG A 277 -8.36 6.40 25.60
N VAL A 278 -9.25 6.78 24.67
CA VAL A 278 -9.52 5.99 23.46
C VAL A 278 -8.23 5.76 22.67
N LEU A 279 -7.48 6.83 22.37
CA LEU A 279 -6.23 6.77 21.61
C LEU A 279 -5.15 5.96 22.34
N GLN A 280 -5.07 6.06 23.67
CA GLN A 280 -4.14 5.25 24.47
C GLN A 280 -4.49 3.76 24.41
N LEU A 281 -5.78 3.40 24.47
CA LEU A 281 -6.24 2.01 24.37
C LEU A 281 -5.94 1.42 22.98
N VAL A 282 -6.05 2.21 21.91
CA VAL A 282 -5.62 1.80 20.56
C VAL A 282 -4.16 1.37 20.58
N LYS A 283 -3.27 2.23 21.11
CA LYS A 283 -1.82 1.92 21.21
C LYS A 283 -1.55 0.72 22.09
N ASN A 284 -2.22 0.62 23.24
CA ASN A 284 -2.03 -0.48 24.19
C ASN A 284 -2.40 -1.85 23.59
N SER A 285 -3.28 -1.89 22.59
CA SER A 285 -3.62 -3.11 21.85
C SER A 285 -2.61 -3.49 20.75
N GLY A 286 -1.61 -2.63 20.49
CA GLY A 286 -0.66 -2.77 19.40
C GLY A 286 -1.20 -2.31 18.04
N PHE A 287 -2.36 -1.66 18.00
CA PHE A 287 -2.94 -1.09 16.79
C PHE A 287 -2.42 0.34 16.59
N GLY A 288 -2.46 0.84 15.36
CA GLY A 288 -1.91 2.14 15.00
C GLY A 288 -2.87 3.09 14.28
N TRP A 289 -4.06 2.60 13.93
CA TRP A 289 -5.02 3.35 13.11
C TRP A 289 -6.39 3.40 13.76
N VAL A 290 -7.08 4.53 13.58
CA VAL A 290 -8.49 4.66 13.93
C VAL A 290 -9.28 5.26 12.77
N ARG A 291 -10.49 4.74 12.58
CA ARG A 291 -11.49 5.27 11.65
C ARG A 291 -12.51 6.10 12.44
N GLN A 292 -12.63 7.37 12.07
CA GLN A 292 -13.62 8.31 12.62
C GLN A 292 -14.56 8.74 11.49
N GLN A 293 -15.86 8.56 11.68
CA GLN A 293 -16.86 9.09 10.76
C GLN A 293 -17.14 10.57 11.06
N VAL A 294 -17.27 11.38 10.01
CA VAL A 294 -17.55 12.82 10.06
C VAL A 294 -18.75 13.09 9.16
N ARG A 295 -19.74 13.81 9.68
CA ARG A 295 -20.92 14.21 8.90
C ARG A 295 -20.67 15.58 8.29
N TRP A 296 -20.78 15.68 6.97
CA TRP A 296 -20.59 16.94 6.26
C TRP A 296 -21.61 18.00 6.70
N MET A 297 -22.86 17.59 6.96
CA MET A 297 -23.94 18.43 7.48
C MET A 297 -23.62 19.14 8.81
N ASP A 298 -22.72 18.61 9.63
CA ASP A 298 -22.39 19.21 10.93
C ASP A 298 -21.33 20.31 10.81
N LEU A 299 -20.55 20.31 9.73
CA LEU A 299 -19.37 21.17 9.60
C LEU A 299 -19.53 22.26 8.53
N HIS A 300 -20.44 22.12 7.56
CA HIS A 300 -20.53 23.05 6.43
C HIS A 300 -21.93 23.67 6.29
N ASP A 301 -22.00 24.99 6.42
CA ASP A 301 -23.25 25.72 6.25
C ASP A 301 -23.48 26.23 4.82
N ARG A 302 -24.65 26.83 4.59
CA ARG A 302 -25.05 27.33 3.26
C ARG A 302 -24.29 28.58 2.81
N SER A 303 -23.58 29.25 3.71
CA SER A 303 -22.76 30.43 3.37
C SER A 303 -21.42 30.03 2.75
N GLY A 304 -21.03 28.75 2.87
CA GLY A 304 -19.71 28.25 2.48
C GLY A 304 -18.72 28.18 3.66
N ALA A 305 -19.15 28.53 4.88
CA ALA A 305 -18.31 28.50 6.07
C ALA A 305 -18.17 27.06 6.58
N ILE A 306 -16.93 26.65 6.88
CA ILE A 306 -16.62 25.33 7.43
C ILE A 306 -16.11 25.45 8.87
N TYR A 307 -16.76 24.73 9.79
CA TYR A 307 -16.52 24.78 11.24
C TYR A 307 -15.67 23.59 11.71
N TRP A 308 -14.35 23.78 11.73
CA TRP A 308 -13.39 22.69 12.02
C TRP A 308 -13.19 22.35 13.50
N ALA A 309 -13.66 23.19 14.43
CA ALA A 309 -13.19 23.28 15.82
C ALA A 309 -12.85 21.92 16.48
N GLU A 310 -13.83 21.06 16.68
CA GLU A 310 -13.59 19.78 17.35
C GLU A 310 -12.78 18.78 16.51
N LEU A 311 -12.92 18.83 15.18
CA LEU A 311 -12.12 17.99 14.28
C LEU A 311 -10.64 18.39 14.32
N ASP A 312 -10.32 19.67 14.48
CA ASP A 312 -8.94 20.13 14.70
C ASP A 312 -8.32 19.51 15.95
N ASP A 313 -9.09 19.48 17.04
CA ASP A 313 -8.66 18.86 18.29
C ASP A 313 -8.47 17.35 18.13
N ILE A 314 -9.36 16.66 17.41
CA ILE A 314 -9.24 15.22 17.13
C ILE A 314 -7.96 14.94 16.33
N VAL A 315 -7.73 15.72 15.27
CA VAL A 315 -6.55 15.55 14.41
C VAL A 315 -5.27 15.81 15.18
N ARG A 316 -5.22 16.88 16.00
CA ARG A 316 -4.08 17.17 16.87
C ARG A 316 -3.81 16.01 17.82
N ASP A 317 -4.80 15.61 18.62
CA ASP A 317 -4.59 14.63 19.70
C ASP A 317 -4.18 13.26 19.15
N ALA A 318 -4.74 12.82 18.01
CA ALA A 318 -4.31 11.58 17.36
C ALA A 318 -2.86 11.65 16.88
N ASN A 319 -2.45 12.77 16.28
CA ASN A 319 -1.07 12.95 15.80
C ASN A 319 -0.06 13.04 16.95
N ASP A 320 -0.36 13.79 18.00
CA ASP A 320 0.49 13.92 19.20
C ASP A 320 0.72 12.57 19.88
N MET A 321 -0.28 11.68 19.82
CA MET A 321 -0.17 10.32 20.36
C MET A 321 0.42 9.31 19.37
N GLY A 322 0.67 9.70 18.12
CA GLY A 322 1.21 8.83 17.08
C GLY A 322 0.20 7.81 16.53
N VAL A 323 -1.11 8.08 16.64
CA VAL A 323 -2.20 7.27 16.08
C VAL A 323 -2.64 7.86 14.75
N LYS A 324 -2.70 7.04 13.70
CA LYS A 324 -3.09 7.47 12.35
C LYS A 324 -4.60 7.57 12.22
N LEU A 325 -5.06 8.66 11.61
CA LEU A 325 -6.47 8.90 11.34
C LEU A 325 -6.88 8.48 9.93
N PHE A 326 -7.98 7.75 9.87
CA PHE A 326 -8.77 7.47 8.69
C PHE A 326 -10.14 8.15 8.84
N ILE A 327 -10.43 9.17 8.04
CA ILE A 327 -11.68 9.91 8.14
C ILE A 327 -12.68 9.41 7.09
N SER A 328 -13.86 8.97 7.52
CA SER A 328 -14.99 8.67 6.62
C SER A 328 -15.95 9.84 6.61
N VAL A 329 -16.24 10.42 5.43
CA VAL A 329 -17.14 11.57 5.31
C VAL A 329 -18.49 11.15 4.73
N VAL A 330 -19.57 11.47 5.44
CA VAL A 330 -20.95 11.08 5.11
C VAL A 330 -21.92 12.26 5.25
N ALA A 331 -23.20 12.04 4.98
CA ALA A 331 -24.34 12.92 5.29
C ALA A 331 -24.22 14.37 4.77
N ALA A 332 -24.81 14.67 3.61
CA ALA A 332 -24.83 16.01 3.07
C ALA A 332 -25.77 16.94 3.85
N PRO A 333 -25.44 18.23 3.97
CA PRO A 333 -26.36 19.23 4.51
C PRO A 333 -27.70 19.22 3.78
N SER A 334 -28.80 19.55 4.47
CA SER A 334 -30.14 19.56 3.86
C SER A 334 -30.28 20.50 2.66
N TRP A 335 -29.49 21.57 2.60
CA TRP A 335 -29.46 22.47 1.44
C TRP A 335 -28.78 21.86 0.20
N ALA A 336 -28.04 20.77 0.37
CA ALA A 336 -27.30 20.09 -0.69
C ALA A 336 -28.02 18.86 -1.27
N THR A 337 -29.14 18.43 -0.69
CA THR A 337 -29.90 17.24 -1.12
C THR A 337 -31.23 17.62 -1.77
N ASP A 338 -31.78 16.73 -2.62
CA ASP A 338 -33.01 17.03 -3.38
C ASP A 338 -34.26 17.13 -2.50
N ASN A 339 -34.28 16.42 -1.37
CA ASN A 339 -35.44 16.35 -0.48
C ASN A 339 -35.16 16.89 0.94
N GLY A 340 -34.02 17.53 1.14
CA GLY A 340 -33.60 18.06 2.45
C GLY A 340 -33.30 17.00 3.50
N ARG A 341 -33.34 15.70 3.16
CA ARG A 341 -33.03 14.59 4.08
C ARG A 341 -31.55 14.25 4.02
N ASN A 342 -31.11 13.46 5.01
CA ASN A 342 -29.78 12.85 5.01
C ASN A 342 -29.56 12.03 3.73
N GLY A 343 -28.39 12.15 3.13
CA GLY A 343 -28.01 11.40 1.93
C GLY A 343 -26.94 12.08 1.10
N LEU A 344 -26.63 11.49 -0.05
CA LEU A 344 -25.69 12.05 -1.04
C LEU A 344 -26.13 13.44 -1.49
N PRO A 345 -25.19 14.35 -1.82
CA PRO A 345 -25.55 15.61 -2.46
C PRO A 345 -26.20 15.37 -3.82
N ASN A 346 -27.10 16.26 -4.19
CA ASN A 346 -27.57 16.32 -5.57
C ASN A 346 -26.48 16.83 -6.50
N ARG A 347 -26.67 16.60 -7.81
CA ARG A 347 -25.66 16.88 -8.83
C ARG A 347 -25.17 18.34 -8.83
N ALA A 348 -26.06 19.29 -8.55
CA ALA A 348 -25.71 20.71 -8.48
C ALA A 348 -24.76 21.05 -7.31
N ASN A 349 -24.78 20.26 -6.24
CA ASN A 349 -24.00 20.49 -5.02
C ASN A 349 -22.80 19.55 -4.85
N ILE A 350 -22.50 18.68 -5.82
CA ILE A 350 -21.28 17.85 -5.81
C ILE A 350 -20.02 18.72 -5.73
N GLY A 351 -20.02 19.88 -6.39
CA GLY A 351 -18.91 20.85 -6.30
C GLY A 351 -18.67 21.37 -4.88
N GLN A 352 -19.73 21.54 -4.08
CA GLN A 352 -19.63 21.98 -2.68
C GLN A 352 -19.08 20.86 -1.78
N PHE A 353 -19.44 19.61 -2.05
CA PHE A 353 -18.82 18.47 -1.38
C PHE A 353 -17.32 18.37 -1.73
N ALA A 354 -16.97 18.53 -3.00
CA ALA A 354 -15.58 18.52 -3.44
C ALA A 354 -14.77 19.65 -2.80
N TYR A 355 -15.33 20.86 -2.70
CA TYR A 355 -14.72 21.97 -1.96
C TYR A 355 -14.47 21.62 -0.49
N PHE A 356 -15.46 21.08 0.21
CA PHE A 356 -15.32 20.64 1.60
C PHE A 356 -14.20 19.58 1.77
N MET A 357 -14.18 18.56 0.91
CA MET A 357 -13.14 17.52 0.95
C MET A 357 -11.74 18.07 0.64
N GLY A 358 -11.64 19.01 -0.31
CA GLY A 358 -10.39 19.68 -0.66
C GLY A 358 -9.85 20.54 0.47
N GLU A 359 -10.70 21.34 1.13
CA GLU A 359 -10.31 22.16 2.29
C GLU A 359 -9.94 21.28 3.50
N MET A 360 -10.65 20.16 3.73
CA MET A 360 -10.27 19.17 4.75
C MET A 360 -8.88 18.60 4.49
N ALA A 361 -8.62 18.13 3.27
CA ALA A 361 -7.34 17.56 2.87
C ALA A 361 -6.20 18.59 2.97
N LYS A 362 -6.44 19.82 2.52
CA LYS A 362 -5.50 20.93 2.62
C LYS A 362 -5.15 21.25 4.08
N ARG A 363 -6.16 21.33 4.94
CA ARG A 363 -6.01 21.67 6.36
C ARG A 363 -5.24 20.60 7.12
N TYR A 364 -5.52 19.32 6.84
CA TYR A 364 -4.95 18.18 7.56
C TYR A 364 -3.86 17.44 6.79
N ARG A 365 -3.26 18.09 5.80
CA ARG A 365 -2.21 17.52 4.96
C ARG A 365 -1.10 16.87 5.79
N GLY A 366 -0.81 15.60 5.53
CA GLY A 366 0.19 14.81 6.24
C GLY A 366 -0.15 14.40 7.68
N ARG A 367 -1.32 14.81 8.21
CA ARG A 367 -1.80 14.49 9.57
C ARG A 367 -2.98 13.52 9.57
N VAL A 368 -3.76 13.48 8.49
CA VAL A 368 -4.77 12.44 8.24
C VAL A 368 -4.21 11.50 7.17
N GLY A 369 -4.20 10.20 7.47
CA GLY A 369 -3.58 9.19 6.61
C GLY A 369 -4.47 8.73 5.46
N ALA A 370 -5.78 8.72 5.67
CA ALA A 370 -6.74 8.27 4.67
C ALA A 370 -8.08 9.00 4.78
N TYR A 371 -8.78 9.10 3.64
CA TYR A 371 -10.14 9.61 3.52
C TYR A 371 -11.02 8.59 2.80
N GLN A 372 -12.14 8.24 3.40
CA GLN A 372 -13.20 7.45 2.78
C GLN A 372 -14.31 8.39 2.35
N ILE A 373 -14.69 8.29 1.08
CA ILE A 373 -15.79 9.08 0.52
C ILE A 373 -17.05 8.25 0.61
N TRP A 374 -17.95 8.68 1.50
CA TRP A 374 -19.23 8.07 1.81
C TRP A 374 -19.18 6.75 2.60
N ASN A 375 -20.36 6.28 3.00
CA ASN A 375 -20.57 5.02 3.71
C ASN A 375 -21.91 4.41 3.25
N GLU A 376 -21.92 3.13 2.90
CA GLU A 376 -23.15 2.35 2.63
C GLU A 376 -24.12 3.06 1.67
N GLN A 377 -23.56 3.65 0.59
CA GLN A 377 -24.29 4.39 -0.44
C GLN A 377 -25.39 3.57 -1.15
N ASN A 378 -25.42 2.25 -0.95
CA ASN A 378 -26.41 1.36 -1.51
C ASN A 378 -27.65 1.16 -0.61
N LEU A 379 -27.66 1.68 0.63
CA LEU A 379 -28.80 1.64 1.53
C LEU A 379 -29.70 2.87 1.34
N ALA A 380 -31.01 2.68 1.21
CA ALA A 380 -31.96 3.78 1.04
C ALA A 380 -32.04 4.67 2.28
N VAL A 381 -31.94 4.10 3.49
CA VAL A 381 -31.97 4.84 4.76
C VAL A 381 -30.81 5.85 4.88
N GLU A 382 -29.64 5.49 4.35
CA GLU A 382 -28.45 6.36 4.34
C GLU A 382 -28.46 7.39 3.20
N ASN A 383 -29.38 7.27 2.23
CA ASN A 383 -29.33 8.01 0.96
C ASN A 383 -30.68 8.62 0.58
N GLY A 384 -31.36 9.24 1.55
CA GLY A 384 -32.56 10.06 1.30
C GLY A 384 -33.83 9.26 1.00
N GLY A 385 -33.84 7.95 1.24
CA GLY A 385 -35.00 7.06 1.13
C GLY A 385 -35.13 6.29 -0.18
N ARG A 386 -34.21 6.46 -1.14
CA ARG A 386 -34.19 5.67 -2.38
C ARG A 386 -32.79 5.66 -3.01
N VAL A 387 -32.35 4.50 -3.47
CA VAL A 387 -31.10 4.33 -4.23
C VAL A 387 -31.42 3.98 -5.68
N ALA A 388 -31.00 4.82 -6.62
CA ALA A 388 -31.25 4.57 -8.05
C ALA A 388 -30.18 3.68 -8.70
N SER A 389 -28.90 4.03 -8.51
CA SER A 389 -27.72 3.35 -9.08
C SER A 389 -26.45 3.87 -8.42
N ALA A 390 -25.30 3.30 -8.74
CA ALA A 390 -24.00 3.80 -8.30
C ALA A 390 -23.57 5.10 -9.01
N ALA A 391 -24.27 5.55 -10.06
CA ALA A 391 -23.82 6.66 -10.90
C ALA A 391 -23.68 7.98 -10.12
N LEU A 392 -24.65 8.32 -9.26
CA LEU A 392 -24.56 9.54 -8.44
C LEU A 392 -23.39 9.46 -7.46
N TYR A 393 -23.22 8.31 -6.81
CA TYR A 393 -22.11 8.08 -5.90
C TYR A 393 -20.75 8.16 -6.64
N MET A 394 -20.64 7.62 -7.85
CA MET A 394 -19.41 7.74 -8.65
C MET A 394 -19.04 9.20 -8.93
N ASP A 395 -20.02 10.08 -9.18
CA ASP A 395 -19.74 11.50 -9.38
C ASP A 395 -19.27 12.19 -8.10
N VAL A 396 -19.83 11.82 -6.94
CA VAL A 396 -19.39 12.27 -5.61
C VAL A 396 -17.98 11.78 -5.29
N LEU A 397 -17.71 10.50 -5.52
CA LEU A 397 -16.41 9.85 -5.32
C LEU A 397 -15.33 10.54 -6.16
N VAL A 398 -15.56 10.70 -7.47
CA VAL A 398 -14.59 11.29 -8.40
C VAL A 398 -14.30 12.75 -8.03
N ALA A 399 -15.33 13.54 -7.71
CA ALA A 399 -15.15 14.94 -7.37
C ALA A 399 -14.40 15.12 -6.04
N GLY A 400 -14.80 14.38 -4.99
CA GLY A 400 -14.14 14.41 -3.70
C GLY A 400 -12.68 13.94 -3.77
N ALA A 401 -12.43 12.81 -4.45
CA ALA A 401 -11.11 12.23 -4.59
C ALA A 401 -10.12 13.17 -5.30
N ARG A 402 -10.55 13.79 -6.41
CA ARG A 402 -9.72 14.76 -7.14
C ARG A 402 -9.42 15.99 -6.29
N ALA A 403 -10.39 16.49 -5.52
CA ALA A 403 -10.18 17.63 -4.62
C ALA A 403 -9.20 17.29 -3.48
N ILE A 404 -9.29 16.09 -2.90
CA ILE A 404 -8.33 15.60 -1.91
C ILE A 404 -6.94 15.54 -2.53
N LYS A 405 -6.77 14.83 -3.64
CA LYS A 405 -5.46 14.64 -4.28
C LYS A 405 -4.82 15.93 -4.75
N ALA A 406 -5.60 16.94 -5.13
CA ALA A 406 -5.09 18.26 -5.48
C ALA A 406 -4.46 19.00 -4.28
N ASN A 407 -4.92 18.73 -3.05
CA ASN A 407 -4.48 19.42 -1.84
C ASN A 407 -3.54 18.57 -0.96
N ASP A 408 -3.72 17.26 -0.94
CA ASP A 408 -2.84 16.27 -0.34
C ASP A 408 -2.64 15.07 -1.29
N PRO A 409 -1.61 15.12 -2.17
CA PRO A 409 -1.33 14.03 -3.11
C PRO A 409 -1.01 12.68 -2.45
N TYR A 410 -0.58 12.69 -1.18
CA TYR A 410 -0.15 11.50 -0.44
C TYR A 410 -1.25 10.88 0.42
N ALA A 411 -2.37 11.58 0.63
CA ALA A 411 -3.51 11.02 1.35
C ALA A 411 -4.10 9.82 0.59
N ILE A 412 -4.39 8.74 1.32
CA ILE A 412 -5.03 7.56 0.74
C ILE A 412 -6.52 7.85 0.55
N VAL A 413 -7.03 7.67 -0.66
CA VAL A 413 -8.46 7.76 -0.96
C VAL A 413 -9.05 6.36 -1.02
N VAL A 414 -10.03 6.11 -0.17
CA VAL A 414 -10.76 4.84 -0.06
C VAL A 414 -12.18 5.05 -0.57
N SER A 415 -12.67 4.15 -1.43
CA SER A 415 -14.08 4.19 -1.82
C SER A 415 -15.00 3.89 -0.64
N GLY A 416 -16.14 4.57 -0.55
CA GLY A 416 -17.26 4.14 0.28
C GLY A 416 -17.66 2.68 -0.02
N PRO A 417 -17.81 1.83 1.00
CA PRO A 417 -18.26 0.45 0.88
C PRO A 417 -19.79 0.35 0.79
N PRO A 418 -20.35 -0.36 -0.19
CA PRO A 418 -21.71 -0.87 -0.12
C PRO A 418 -21.88 -1.85 1.06
N ALA A 419 -23.03 -1.78 1.75
CA ALA A 419 -23.45 -2.74 2.76
C ALA A 419 -23.90 -4.05 2.11
N ALA A 420 -23.46 -5.19 2.65
CA ALA A 420 -23.95 -6.51 2.23
C ALA A 420 -25.45 -6.63 2.51
N THR A 421 -26.22 -7.06 1.51
CA THR A 421 -27.68 -7.14 1.62
C THR A 421 -28.25 -8.18 0.67
N GLU A 422 -29.24 -8.94 1.15
CA GLU A 422 -29.98 -9.91 0.35
C GLU A 422 -31.08 -9.29 -0.52
N THR A 423 -31.31 -7.98 -0.40
CA THR A 423 -32.31 -7.29 -1.22
C THR A 423 -31.67 -6.56 -2.39
N ASN A 424 -32.45 -6.38 -3.45
CA ASN A 424 -32.12 -5.49 -4.55
C ASN A 424 -33.30 -4.55 -4.85
N ASN A 425 -34.01 -4.15 -3.79
CA ASN A 425 -35.11 -3.21 -3.86
C ASN A 425 -34.59 -1.78 -3.64
N PRO A 426 -34.66 -0.88 -4.64
CA PRO A 426 -34.11 0.48 -4.53
C PRO A 426 -34.72 1.34 -3.41
N ASN A 427 -35.87 0.96 -2.85
CA ASN A 427 -36.46 1.65 -1.70
C ASN A 427 -35.95 1.14 -0.34
N ILE A 428 -35.16 0.06 -0.33
CA ILE A 428 -34.53 -0.53 0.86
C ILE A 428 -33.00 -0.52 0.67
N ALA A 429 -32.52 -1.26 -0.32
CA ALA A 429 -31.11 -1.28 -0.73
C ALA A 429 -30.94 -1.86 -2.14
N ILE A 430 -29.89 -1.42 -2.85
CA ILE A 430 -29.36 -2.14 -4.01
C ILE A 430 -28.35 -3.18 -3.50
N SER A 431 -28.34 -4.38 -4.07
CA SER A 431 -27.37 -5.43 -3.74
C SER A 431 -25.94 -4.90 -3.82
N ASP A 432 -25.15 -5.19 -2.79
CA ASP A 432 -23.71 -4.91 -2.72
C ASP A 432 -22.95 -5.28 -4.00
N LEU A 433 -23.12 -6.49 -4.51
CA LEU A 433 -22.46 -6.95 -5.74
C LEU A 433 -22.98 -6.22 -6.98
N ALA A 434 -24.27 -5.92 -7.04
CA ALA A 434 -24.83 -5.13 -8.15
C ALA A 434 -24.27 -3.70 -8.13
N PHE A 435 -24.11 -3.12 -6.95
CA PHE A 435 -23.55 -1.79 -6.76
C PHE A 435 -22.04 -1.75 -7.09
N PHE A 436 -21.26 -2.73 -6.62
CA PHE A 436 -19.85 -2.87 -6.97
C PHE A 436 -19.63 -3.08 -8.47
N ARG A 437 -20.47 -3.88 -9.15
CA ARG A 437 -20.40 -4.03 -10.62
C ARG A 437 -20.52 -2.68 -11.33
N GLN A 438 -21.45 -1.84 -10.88
CA GLN A 438 -21.63 -0.50 -11.46
C GLN A 438 -20.45 0.42 -11.15
N MET A 439 -19.90 0.37 -9.94
CA MET A 439 -18.70 1.13 -9.58
C MET A 439 -17.49 0.71 -10.42
N PHE A 440 -17.21 -0.59 -10.53
CA PHE A 440 -16.02 -1.10 -11.22
C PHE A 440 -16.13 -0.99 -12.74
N ALA A 441 -17.34 -0.97 -13.29
CA ALA A 441 -17.57 -0.71 -14.71
C ALA A 441 -17.29 0.75 -15.11
N ASP A 442 -17.30 1.69 -14.16
CA ASP A 442 -16.95 3.07 -14.43
C ASP A 442 -15.42 3.22 -14.54
N PRO A 443 -14.87 3.60 -15.71
CA PRO A 443 -13.43 3.68 -15.91
C PRO A 443 -12.75 4.69 -14.98
N ARG A 444 -13.51 5.69 -14.49
CA ARG A 444 -13.00 6.72 -13.56
C ARG A 444 -12.66 6.13 -12.19
N PHE A 445 -13.27 5.01 -11.81
CA PHE A 445 -13.07 4.40 -10.49
C PHE A 445 -11.59 4.11 -10.22
N ARG A 446 -10.92 3.45 -11.18
CA ARG A 446 -9.50 3.09 -11.07
C ARG A 446 -8.57 4.30 -10.91
N GLU A 447 -8.95 5.43 -11.50
CA GLU A 447 -8.13 6.65 -11.50
C GLU A 447 -8.13 7.36 -10.14
N VAL A 448 -9.20 7.20 -9.35
CA VAL A 448 -9.47 8.07 -8.20
C VAL A 448 -9.34 7.40 -6.83
N VAL A 449 -9.23 6.07 -6.77
CA VAL A 449 -9.13 5.32 -5.50
C VAL A 449 -7.76 4.69 -5.33
N ASP A 450 -7.16 4.81 -4.15
CA ASP A 450 -5.95 4.06 -3.80
C ASP A 450 -6.30 2.67 -3.24
N ALA A 451 -7.44 2.55 -2.57
CA ALA A 451 -7.97 1.29 -2.04
C ALA A 451 -9.50 1.19 -2.21
N ILE A 452 -9.98 -0.03 -2.33
CA ILE A 452 -11.41 -0.35 -2.40
C ILE A 452 -11.92 -0.59 -0.98
N GLY A 453 -12.79 0.29 -0.48
CA GLY A 453 -13.46 0.06 0.79
C GLY A 453 -14.51 -1.05 0.66
N VAL A 454 -14.54 -1.96 1.62
CA VAL A 454 -15.55 -3.01 1.78
C VAL A 454 -16.02 -3.08 3.23
N HIS A 455 -17.25 -3.55 3.46
CA HIS A 455 -17.73 -3.98 4.78
C HIS A 455 -17.82 -5.51 4.79
N ALA A 456 -17.40 -6.14 5.88
CA ALA A 456 -17.44 -7.58 6.05
C ALA A 456 -18.32 -7.93 7.25
N GLY A 457 -19.62 -8.06 7.01
CA GLY A 457 -20.57 -8.51 8.03
C GLY A 457 -20.39 -9.99 8.33
N GLY A 458 -20.40 -10.38 9.59
CA GLY A 458 -20.39 -11.79 10.00
C GLY A 458 -21.71 -12.29 10.57
N THR A 459 -22.67 -11.39 10.84
CA THR A 459 -23.96 -11.68 11.50
C THR A 459 -23.78 -12.64 12.69
N SER A 460 -24.30 -13.88 12.62
CA SER A 460 -24.14 -14.94 13.63
C SER A 460 -23.23 -16.08 13.19
N ASN A 461 -22.35 -15.82 12.21
CA ASN A 461 -21.53 -16.82 11.54
C ASN A 461 -20.03 -16.66 11.87
N PRO A 462 -19.32 -17.75 12.20
CA PRO A 462 -17.87 -17.73 12.38
C PRO A 462 -17.12 -17.22 11.14
N PRO A 463 -15.94 -16.59 11.28
CA PRO A 463 -15.20 -16.01 10.16
C PRO A 463 -14.72 -17.04 9.12
N ASP A 464 -14.55 -18.32 9.50
CA ASP A 464 -14.15 -19.39 8.57
C ASP A 464 -15.34 -19.98 7.76
N SER A 465 -16.56 -19.67 8.16
CA SER A 465 -17.78 -20.21 7.56
C SER A 465 -18.19 -19.41 6.32
N MET A 466 -18.84 -20.09 5.38
CA MET A 466 -19.41 -19.50 4.17
C MET A 466 -20.45 -20.45 3.56
N TRP A 467 -21.61 -19.93 3.17
CA TRP A 467 -22.59 -20.71 2.42
C TRP A 467 -22.20 -20.85 0.93
N PRO A 468 -22.50 -21.98 0.26
CA PRO A 468 -23.10 -23.22 0.79
C PRO A 468 -22.09 -24.21 1.38
N ASP A 469 -20.79 -23.96 1.22
CA ASP A 469 -19.74 -24.96 1.47
C ASP A 469 -19.59 -25.34 2.95
N ARG A 470 -19.66 -24.35 3.84
CA ARG A 470 -19.54 -24.51 5.29
C ARG A 470 -20.42 -23.47 5.99
N PRO A 471 -21.76 -23.61 5.98
CA PRO A 471 -22.64 -22.65 6.62
C PRO A 471 -22.40 -22.57 8.12
N GLY A 472 -22.75 -21.43 8.74
CA GLY A 472 -22.63 -21.24 10.18
C GLY A 472 -23.62 -22.08 10.98
N PRO A 473 -23.44 -22.18 12.31
CA PRO A 473 -24.24 -23.06 13.17
C PRO A 473 -25.60 -22.46 13.57
N GLY A 474 -25.86 -21.18 13.30
CA GLY A 474 -27.06 -20.47 13.74
C GLY A 474 -28.33 -20.90 12.99
N PRO A 475 -29.52 -20.73 13.59
CA PRO A 475 -30.79 -21.10 12.95
C PRO A 475 -31.21 -20.16 11.81
N ASN A 476 -30.69 -18.92 11.80
CA ASN A 476 -31.03 -17.87 10.83
C ASN A 476 -29.74 -17.26 10.24
N PHE A 477 -29.86 -16.57 9.10
CA PHE A 477 -28.75 -15.90 8.42
C PHE A 477 -27.63 -16.85 7.95
N VAL A 478 -27.99 -18.11 7.60
CA VAL A 478 -27.02 -19.16 7.22
C VAL A 478 -27.12 -19.62 5.77
N THR A 479 -28.15 -19.19 5.03
CA THR A 479 -28.46 -19.72 3.68
C THR A 479 -28.01 -18.82 2.53
N SER A 480 -27.11 -17.87 2.80
CA SER A 480 -26.81 -16.78 1.89
C SER A 480 -25.45 -16.17 2.17
N ARG A 481 -24.70 -15.80 1.13
CA ARG A 481 -23.29 -15.36 1.22
C ARG A 481 -23.14 -13.99 1.88
N GLU A 482 -24.22 -13.20 1.88
CA GLU A 482 -24.34 -11.83 2.34
C GLU A 482 -24.12 -11.69 3.85
N PHE A 483 -24.26 -12.77 4.63
CA PHE A 483 -24.18 -12.77 6.09
C PHE A 483 -22.86 -13.29 6.65
N TYR A 484 -21.84 -13.42 5.82
CA TYR A 484 -20.57 -14.04 6.18
C TYR A 484 -19.40 -13.10 5.98
N PHE A 485 -18.44 -13.14 6.90
CA PHE A 485 -17.21 -12.35 6.82
C PHE A 485 -16.47 -12.58 5.49
N ARG A 486 -16.50 -13.82 4.99
CA ARG A 486 -15.89 -14.24 3.72
C ARG A 486 -16.58 -13.68 2.47
N ARG A 487 -17.67 -12.92 2.60
CA ARG A 487 -18.29 -12.17 1.49
C ARG A 487 -17.29 -11.28 0.75
N VAL A 488 -16.23 -10.82 1.43
CA VAL A 488 -15.13 -10.08 0.79
C VAL A 488 -14.42 -10.85 -0.32
N GLU A 489 -14.45 -12.18 -0.31
CA GLU A 489 -13.91 -13.02 -1.40
C GLU A 489 -14.70 -12.82 -2.70
N ASP A 490 -16.02 -12.63 -2.62
CA ASP A 490 -16.87 -12.34 -3.79
C ASP A 490 -16.54 -10.97 -4.37
N TYR A 491 -16.33 -9.97 -3.50
CA TYR A 491 -15.90 -8.65 -3.93
C TYR A 491 -14.54 -8.72 -4.61
N ARG A 492 -13.61 -9.50 -4.05
CA ARG A 492 -12.27 -9.70 -4.64
C ARG A 492 -12.35 -10.38 -6.00
N ALA A 493 -13.13 -11.45 -6.13
CA ALA A 493 -13.35 -12.12 -7.39
C ALA A 493 -13.93 -11.15 -8.45
N LEU A 494 -14.87 -10.30 -8.05
CA LEU A 494 -15.42 -9.27 -8.92
C LEU A 494 -14.38 -8.23 -9.32
N ALA A 495 -13.59 -7.70 -8.38
CA ALA A 495 -12.52 -6.76 -8.68
C ALA A 495 -11.50 -7.32 -9.69
N LEU A 496 -11.17 -8.62 -9.59
CA LEU A 496 -10.30 -9.30 -10.55
C LEU A 496 -10.89 -9.33 -11.96
N GLN A 497 -12.19 -9.58 -12.11
CA GLN A 497 -12.88 -9.59 -13.40
C GLN A 497 -12.83 -8.22 -14.11
N TYR A 498 -12.78 -7.13 -13.33
CA TYR A 498 -12.69 -5.76 -13.83
C TYR A 498 -11.25 -5.22 -13.91
N GLY A 499 -10.23 -6.07 -13.74
CA GLY A 499 -8.83 -5.66 -13.86
C GLY A 499 -8.35 -4.77 -12.70
N LEU A 500 -8.99 -4.85 -11.54
CA LEU A 500 -8.62 -4.13 -10.31
C LEU A 500 -7.82 -5.02 -9.34
N GLY A 501 -7.18 -6.07 -9.86
CA GLY A 501 -6.40 -7.03 -9.06
C GLY A 501 -5.22 -6.42 -8.30
N ASP A 502 -4.69 -5.31 -8.80
CA ASP A 502 -3.60 -4.53 -8.19
C ASP A 502 -4.08 -3.53 -7.11
N ARG A 503 -5.40 -3.34 -6.95
CA ARG A 503 -5.95 -2.50 -5.90
C ARG A 503 -6.23 -3.33 -4.66
N GLN A 504 -5.74 -2.83 -3.52
CA GLN A 504 -6.06 -3.43 -2.24
C GLN A 504 -7.51 -3.17 -1.84
N MET A 505 -8.02 -4.08 -1.02
CA MET A 505 -9.26 -3.93 -0.29
C MET A 505 -8.98 -3.55 1.15
N TRP A 506 -9.77 -2.61 1.67
CA TRP A 506 -9.76 -2.21 3.06
C TRP A 506 -11.12 -2.57 3.63
N ILE A 507 -11.16 -3.50 4.59
CA ILE A 507 -12.37 -3.75 5.38
C ILE A 507 -12.50 -2.58 6.35
N THR A 508 -13.36 -1.63 6.03
CA THR A 508 -13.50 -0.41 6.83
C THR A 508 -14.44 -0.57 8.02
N GLU A 509 -15.27 -1.63 8.00
CA GLU A 509 -16.07 -2.11 9.14
C GLU A 509 -16.20 -3.65 9.05
N PHE A 510 -15.99 -4.33 10.17
CA PHE A 510 -16.34 -5.73 10.41
C PHE A 510 -16.50 -5.96 11.90
N GLY A 511 -17.18 -7.03 12.29
CA GLY A 511 -17.34 -7.39 13.70
C GLY A 511 -18.57 -8.27 13.93
N TRP A 512 -18.80 -8.59 15.20
CA TRP A 512 -19.94 -9.39 15.64
C TRP A 512 -20.58 -8.75 16.85
N ALA A 513 -21.89 -8.58 16.81
CA ALA A 513 -22.68 -8.09 17.94
C ALA A 513 -22.76 -9.16 19.03
N THR A 514 -22.70 -8.76 20.28
CA THR A 514 -23.09 -9.62 21.41
C THR A 514 -24.55 -9.35 21.79
N ARG A 515 -24.97 -9.83 22.96
CA ARG A 515 -26.31 -9.59 23.50
C ARG A 515 -26.73 -8.11 23.45
N ASN A 516 -27.92 -7.85 22.93
CA ASN A 516 -28.49 -6.53 22.69
C ASN A 516 -30.04 -6.55 22.68
N ASN A 517 -30.67 -5.38 22.60
CA ASN A 517 -32.12 -5.19 22.58
C ASN A 517 -32.63 -4.43 21.33
N THR A 518 -31.82 -4.29 20.29
CA THR A 518 -32.17 -3.52 19.09
C THR A 518 -32.89 -4.40 18.07
N LEU A 519 -34.02 -3.93 17.57
CA LEU A 519 -34.83 -4.65 16.58
C LEU A 519 -34.02 -4.90 15.30
N GLY A 520 -34.01 -6.14 14.82
CA GLY A 520 -33.25 -6.56 13.63
C GLY A 520 -31.80 -6.98 13.91
N TYR A 521 -31.33 -6.83 15.14
CA TYR A 521 -29.98 -7.21 15.58
C TYR A 521 -29.98 -8.40 16.56
N GLU A 522 -31.10 -9.14 16.64
CA GLU A 522 -31.28 -10.26 17.56
C GLU A 522 -30.30 -11.41 17.31
N PHE A 523 -29.71 -11.50 16.11
CA PHE A 523 -28.67 -12.46 15.79
C PHE A 523 -27.45 -12.36 16.72
N GLY A 524 -27.14 -11.16 17.23
CA GLY A 524 -26.04 -10.94 18.17
C GLY A 524 -26.27 -11.59 19.54
N ASN A 525 -27.52 -11.89 19.90
CA ASN A 525 -27.86 -12.56 21.16
C ASN A 525 -27.39 -14.02 21.22
N GLN A 526 -26.89 -14.56 20.11
CA GLN A 526 -26.37 -15.92 20.01
C GLN A 526 -24.85 -15.98 20.27
N ILE A 527 -24.19 -14.83 20.45
CA ILE A 527 -22.73 -14.71 20.50
C ILE A 527 -22.32 -14.24 21.88
N SER A 528 -21.50 -15.04 22.57
CA SER A 528 -20.89 -14.62 23.85
C SER A 528 -19.73 -13.66 23.62
N PHE A 529 -19.26 -12.98 24.68
CA PHE A 529 -18.09 -12.12 24.59
C PHE A 529 -16.82 -12.90 24.23
N GLU A 530 -16.70 -14.14 24.67
CA GLU A 530 -15.59 -15.04 24.34
C GLU A 530 -15.64 -15.41 22.85
N GLN A 531 -16.83 -15.75 22.34
CA GLN A 531 -17.00 -16.10 20.93
C GLN A 531 -16.70 -14.89 20.02
N GLN A 532 -17.16 -13.70 20.41
CA GLN A 532 -16.82 -12.44 19.75
C GLN A 532 -15.29 -12.25 19.71
N ALA A 533 -14.59 -12.49 20.82
CA ALA A 533 -13.14 -12.35 20.91
C ALA A 533 -12.41 -13.31 19.95
N GLU A 534 -12.79 -14.58 19.94
CA GLU A 534 -12.21 -15.61 19.07
C GLU A 534 -12.41 -15.28 17.59
N TRP A 535 -13.63 -14.89 17.21
CA TRP A 535 -13.97 -14.59 15.82
C TRP A 535 -13.27 -13.33 15.30
N ILE A 536 -13.16 -12.30 16.13
CA ILE A 536 -12.43 -11.07 15.75
C ILE A 536 -10.94 -11.36 15.53
N VAL A 537 -10.30 -12.12 16.43
CA VAL A 537 -8.88 -12.51 16.28
C VAL A 537 -8.69 -13.33 15.02
N ARG A 538 -9.55 -14.33 14.79
CA ARG A 538 -9.46 -15.18 13.60
C ARG A 538 -9.69 -14.40 12.30
N ALA A 539 -10.62 -13.45 12.28
CA ALA A 539 -10.86 -12.57 11.13
C ALA A 539 -9.62 -11.75 10.75
N PHE A 540 -8.94 -11.15 11.73
CA PHE A 540 -7.66 -10.47 11.48
C PHE A 540 -6.58 -11.42 10.97
N GLN A 541 -6.52 -12.65 11.47
CA GLN A 541 -5.57 -13.66 10.98
C GLN A 541 -5.85 -14.04 9.52
N ILE A 542 -7.12 -14.25 9.14
CA ILE A 542 -7.52 -14.51 7.75
C ILE A 542 -7.10 -13.32 6.88
N GLY A 543 -7.50 -12.09 7.25
CA GLY A 543 -7.16 -10.89 6.50
C GLY A 543 -5.65 -10.68 6.33
N ARG A 544 -4.88 -10.91 7.40
CA ARG A 544 -3.42 -10.74 7.38
C ARG A 544 -2.69 -11.82 6.60
N ARG A 545 -3.09 -13.08 6.74
CA ARG A 545 -2.30 -14.25 6.30
C ARG A 545 -2.85 -14.88 5.04
N GLU A 546 -4.17 -15.02 4.94
CA GLU A 546 -4.82 -15.72 3.83
C GLU A 546 -5.19 -14.76 2.71
N TYR A 547 -5.49 -13.50 3.04
CA TYR A 547 -5.86 -12.46 2.07
C TYR A 547 -4.74 -11.50 1.70
N ALA A 548 -3.53 -11.69 2.23
CA ALA A 548 -2.36 -10.96 1.74
C ALA A 548 -2.05 -11.36 0.28
N PRO A 549 -1.59 -10.43 -0.58
CA PRO A 549 -1.43 -8.99 -0.35
C PRO A 549 -2.70 -8.14 -0.52
N TRP A 550 -3.79 -8.72 -1.01
CA TRP A 550 -4.90 -7.94 -1.54
C TRP A 550 -5.77 -7.32 -0.45
N MET A 551 -5.74 -7.83 0.79
CA MET A 551 -6.27 -7.14 1.96
C MET A 551 -5.19 -6.26 2.59
N GLY A 552 -5.42 -4.95 2.59
CA GLY A 552 -4.46 -3.96 3.08
C GLY A 552 -4.76 -3.43 4.49
N ALA A 553 -6.03 -3.37 4.85
CA ALA A 553 -6.46 -2.81 6.12
C ALA A 553 -7.74 -3.48 6.62
N MET A 554 -7.86 -3.56 7.94
CA MET A 554 -9.07 -4.00 8.62
C MET A 554 -9.35 -3.11 9.83
N PHE A 555 -10.57 -2.58 9.89
CA PHE A 555 -11.05 -1.70 10.95
C PHE A 555 -12.23 -2.35 11.68
N LEU A 556 -12.00 -2.77 12.92
CA LEU A 556 -13.03 -3.41 13.73
C LEU A 556 -14.13 -2.40 14.10
N TRP A 557 -15.39 -2.76 13.88
CA TRP A 557 -16.56 -2.09 14.42
C TRP A 557 -16.96 -2.79 15.73
N ASN A 558 -16.68 -2.22 16.91
CA ASN A 558 -15.98 -0.96 17.19
C ASN A 558 -15.24 -1.00 18.55
N LEU A 559 -14.47 0.04 18.89
CA LEU A 559 -13.78 0.11 20.18
C LEU A 559 -14.70 0.55 21.33
N ASN A 560 -15.29 1.74 21.23
CA ASN A 560 -15.80 2.49 22.39
C ASN A 560 -17.25 3.01 22.27
N PHE A 561 -18.08 2.53 21.33
CA PHE A 561 -19.45 3.03 21.19
C PHE A 561 -20.35 2.62 22.36
N ALA A 562 -19.97 1.61 23.16
CA ALA A 562 -20.71 1.30 24.38
C ALA A 562 -20.76 2.46 25.38
N ILE A 563 -19.76 3.35 25.38
CA ILE A 563 -19.67 4.49 26.31
C ILE A 563 -20.81 5.50 26.08
N PRO A 564 -20.97 6.14 24.90
CA PRO A 564 -22.07 7.08 24.68
C PRO A 564 -23.44 6.42 24.87
N TRP A 565 -23.61 5.16 24.44
CA TRP A 565 -24.88 4.45 24.61
C TRP A 565 -25.24 4.18 26.07
N THR A 566 -24.24 3.96 26.93
CA THR A 566 -24.46 3.74 28.36
C THR A 566 -24.64 5.07 29.10
N GLN A 567 -23.71 6.00 28.89
CA GLN A 567 -23.57 7.21 29.72
C GLN A 567 -24.50 8.35 29.29
N ARG A 568 -24.78 8.46 27.99
CA ARG A 568 -25.60 9.54 27.42
C ARG A 568 -27.01 9.07 27.08
N GLU A 569 -27.13 7.95 26.38
CA GLU A 569 -28.41 7.46 25.87
C GLU A 569 -29.15 6.53 26.85
N GLY A 570 -28.48 6.04 27.90
CA GLY A 570 -29.09 5.15 28.90
C GLY A 570 -29.49 3.77 28.38
N ASN A 571 -28.99 3.36 27.20
CA ASN A 571 -29.24 2.04 26.60
C ASN A 571 -27.92 1.28 26.35
N PRO A 572 -27.34 0.63 27.38
CA PRO A 572 -26.10 -0.14 27.23
C PRO A 572 -26.25 -1.38 26.32
N LEU A 573 -27.49 -1.77 25.98
CA LEU A 573 -27.81 -2.92 25.14
C LEU A 573 -28.18 -2.52 23.71
N HIS A 574 -27.93 -1.27 23.30
CA HIS A 574 -28.04 -0.89 21.89
C HIS A 574 -27.07 -1.68 21.01
N GLU A 575 -27.41 -1.95 19.74
CA GLU A 575 -26.55 -2.75 18.85
C GLU A 575 -25.13 -2.17 18.75
N GLN A 576 -24.97 -0.85 18.61
CA GLN A 576 -23.63 -0.26 18.47
C GLN A 576 -22.77 -0.50 19.72
N ALA A 577 -23.40 -0.58 20.89
CA ALA A 577 -22.74 -0.93 22.15
C ALA A 577 -22.38 -2.42 22.20
N SER A 578 -23.16 -3.30 21.57
CA SER A 578 -22.92 -4.75 21.56
C SER A 578 -21.79 -5.15 20.61
N PHE A 579 -21.54 -4.39 19.54
CA PHE A 579 -20.34 -4.52 18.71
C PHE A 579 -19.05 -4.00 19.39
N GLY A 580 -19.18 -3.16 20.42
CA GLY A 580 -18.05 -2.60 21.15
C GLY A 580 -17.19 -3.66 21.86
N ILE A 581 -15.88 -3.43 21.97
CA ILE A 581 -14.97 -4.29 22.75
C ILE A 581 -14.55 -3.68 24.10
N LEU A 582 -15.12 -2.53 24.44
CA LEU A 582 -15.13 -1.95 25.77
C LEU A 582 -16.55 -1.94 26.31
N ASN A 583 -16.69 -1.98 27.63
CA ASN A 583 -17.94 -1.72 28.31
C ASN A 583 -18.19 -0.21 28.46
N GLY A 584 -19.43 0.17 28.80
CA GLY A 584 -19.82 1.57 28.98
C GLY A 584 -19.14 2.29 30.16
N ASP A 585 -18.52 1.54 31.07
CA ASP A 585 -17.68 2.02 32.18
C ASP A 585 -16.18 2.02 31.83
N TRP A 586 -15.85 1.81 30.54
CA TRP A 586 -14.50 1.69 29.99
C TRP A 586 -13.72 0.42 30.36
N SER A 587 -14.31 -0.52 31.11
CA SER A 587 -13.64 -1.80 31.37
C SER A 587 -13.50 -2.62 30.07
N PRO A 588 -12.37 -3.33 29.87
CA PRO A 588 -12.14 -4.09 28.65
C PRO A 588 -13.03 -5.35 28.60
N ARG A 589 -13.60 -5.65 27.43
CA ARG A 589 -14.22 -6.95 27.16
C ARG A 589 -13.16 -7.99 26.74
N PRO A 590 -13.46 -9.31 26.79
CA PRO A 590 -12.57 -10.37 26.31
C PRO A 590 -11.91 -10.10 24.95
N ALA A 591 -12.65 -9.52 24.00
CA ALA A 591 -12.16 -9.20 22.67
C ALA A 591 -10.99 -8.19 22.68
N TYR A 592 -11.03 -7.16 23.53
CA TYR A 592 -9.93 -6.20 23.66
C TYR A 592 -8.65 -6.87 24.18
N LEU A 593 -8.78 -7.71 25.21
CA LEU A 593 -7.65 -8.45 25.79
C LEU A 593 -7.08 -9.48 24.81
N ALA A 594 -7.94 -10.14 24.02
CA ALA A 594 -7.52 -11.08 22.99
C ALA A 594 -6.72 -10.36 21.88
N LEU A 595 -7.22 -9.21 21.40
CA LEU A 595 -6.53 -8.39 20.41
C LEU A 595 -5.21 -7.83 20.94
N GLN A 596 -5.13 -7.43 22.20
CA GLN A 596 -3.88 -7.00 22.81
C GLN A 596 -2.80 -8.09 22.79
N ARG A 597 -3.19 -9.37 22.98
CA ARG A 597 -2.27 -10.52 22.98
C ARG A 597 -1.98 -11.07 21.58
N MET A 598 -2.82 -10.79 20.60
CA MET A 598 -2.65 -11.25 19.22
C MET A 598 -1.37 -10.65 18.60
N PRO A 599 -0.47 -11.46 18.01
CA PRO A 599 0.67 -10.94 17.25
C PRO A 599 0.26 -9.99 16.12
N LYS A 600 1.00 -8.88 15.96
CA LYS A 600 0.84 -7.93 14.85
C LYS A 600 2.02 -8.09 13.91
N ASP A 601 1.81 -8.92 12.90
CA ASP A 601 2.82 -9.38 11.95
C ASP A 601 2.92 -8.48 10.71
#